data_AF-A0A2V5MQI8-F1
#
_entry.id   AF-A0A2V5MQI8-F1
#
_cell.length_a   1.000
_cell.length_b   1.000
_cell.length_c   1.000
_cell.angle_alpha   90.00
_cell.angle_beta   90.00
_cell.angle_gamma   90.00
#
_symmetry.space_group_name_H-M   'P 1'
#
loop_
_entity.id
_entity.type
_entity.pdbx_description
1 polymer ?
#
loop_
_entity_poly.entity_id
_entity_poly.type
_entity_poly.pdbx_seq_one_letter_code
_entity_poly.pdbx_strand_id
1 'polypeptide(L)'
;FYPAHLTSLLQKQEQLRQERLLSEEAGSNLDRALASGADPFSLNSLLIGSRLLDYAGQKFQTPSELIDLWRRVGAKRPDPDTWWNVWESQVVYQDHSRTVDLMDAITELRTLYRAEWLEEYTPYRLASALGRWDAEYEYWRRFQQRLQQFSDGSHEGDVLPPLEKLAQEY
;
A
#
# COMPACT_ATOMS: atom_id res chain seq x y z
N PHE A 1 5.53 -3.42 5.49
CA PHE A 1 6.66 -4.32 5.80
C PHE A 1 6.40 -5.08 7.12
N TYR A 2 5.86 -6.29 7.06
CA TYR A 2 5.66 -7.12 8.26
C TYR A 2 6.71 -8.24 8.28
N PRO A 3 7.75 -8.14 9.12
CA PRO A 3 8.86 -9.10 9.10
C PRO A 3 8.42 -10.55 9.27
N ALA A 4 7.41 -10.79 10.11
CA ALA A 4 6.85 -12.12 10.38
C ALA A 4 6.28 -12.82 9.14
N HIS A 5 5.90 -12.07 8.10
CA HIS A 5 5.29 -12.61 6.89
C HIS A 5 6.15 -12.44 5.65
N LEU A 6 7.26 -11.69 5.72
CA LEU A 6 8.04 -11.29 4.55
C LEU A 6 8.51 -12.48 3.71
N THR A 7 9.06 -13.52 4.33
CA THR A 7 9.50 -14.73 3.62
C THR A 7 8.36 -15.40 2.84
N SER A 8 7.19 -15.52 3.47
CA SER A 8 6.00 -16.10 2.83
C SER A 8 5.50 -15.23 1.67
N LEU A 9 5.50 -13.91 1.84
CA LEU A 9 5.10 -12.96 0.80
C LEU A 9 6.02 -13.05 -0.42
N LEU A 10 7.34 -13.12 -0.21
CA LEU A 10 8.32 -13.26 -1.28
C LEU A 10 8.14 -14.56 -2.08
N GLN A 11 7.72 -15.65 -1.44
CA GLN A 11 7.44 -16.92 -2.11
C GLN A 11 6.13 -16.94 -2.90
N LYS A 12 5.21 -16.01 -2.61
CA LYS A 12 3.86 -15.95 -3.17
C LYS A 12 3.61 -14.75 -4.08
N GLN A 13 4.65 -14.05 -4.53
CA GLN A 13 4.53 -12.84 -5.34
C GLN A 13 3.58 -12.98 -6.53
N GLU A 14 3.71 -14.06 -7.30
CA GLU A 14 2.85 -14.28 -8.47
C GLU A 14 1.40 -14.53 -8.06
N GLN A 15 1.16 -15.25 -6.95
CA GLN A 15 -0.20 -15.46 -6.44
C GLN A 15 -0.83 -14.14 -6.00
N LEU A 16 -0.08 -13.31 -5.25
CA LEU A 16 -0.53 -11.97 -4.84
C LEU A 16 -0.81 -11.08 -6.05
N ARG A 17 -0.02 -11.20 -7.12
CA ARG A 17 -0.25 -10.49 -8.38
C ARG A 17 -1.56 -10.91 -9.04
N GLN A 18 -1.83 -12.20 -9.12
CA GLN A 18 -3.08 -12.73 -9.68
C GLN A 18 -4.29 -12.34 -8.83
N GLU A 19 -4.20 -12.45 -7.50
CA GLU A 19 -5.29 -12.05 -6.60
C GLU A 19 -5.67 -10.58 -6.77
N ARG A 20 -4.68 -9.71 -6.96
CA ARG A 20 -4.90 -8.29 -7.22
C ARG A 20 -5.61 -8.05 -8.56
N LEU A 21 -5.14 -8.68 -9.63
CA LEU A 21 -5.78 -8.59 -10.96
C LEU A 21 -7.23 -9.05 -10.94
N LEU A 22 -7.52 -10.16 -10.23
CA LEU A 22 -8.89 -10.65 -10.07
C LEU A 22 -9.77 -9.68 -9.28
N SER A 23 -9.20 -8.99 -8.29
CA SER A 23 -9.92 -8.00 -7.49
C SER A 23 -10.24 -6.74 -8.32
N GLU A 24 -9.28 -6.27 -9.13
CA GLU A 24 -9.47 -5.16 -10.08
C GLU A 24 -10.52 -5.49 -11.14
N GLU A 25 -10.49 -6.72 -11.69
CA GLU A 25 -11.48 -7.20 -12.65
C GLU A 25 -12.88 -7.26 -12.02
N ALA A 26 -12.99 -7.80 -10.80
CA ALA A 26 -14.24 -7.84 -10.06
C ALA A 26 -14.81 -6.43 -9.84
N GLY A 27 -13.98 -5.47 -9.39
CA GLY A 27 -14.38 -4.08 -9.23
C GLY A 27 -14.87 -3.45 -10.53
N SER A 28 -14.12 -3.65 -11.62
CA SER A 28 -14.49 -3.14 -12.95
C SER A 28 -15.83 -3.70 -13.45
N ASN A 29 -16.10 -4.97 -13.17
CA ASN A 29 -17.36 -5.61 -13.54
C ASN A 29 -18.54 -5.08 -12.70
N LEU A 30 -18.32 -4.84 -11.40
CA LEU A 30 -19.32 -4.27 -10.50
C LEU A 30 -19.65 -2.81 -10.87
N ASP A 31 -18.63 -1.99 -11.14
CA ASP A 31 -18.82 -0.61 -11.62
C ASP A 31 -19.63 -0.58 -12.93
N ARG A 32 -19.33 -1.50 -13.88
CA ARG A 32 -20.09 -1.62 -15.13
C ARG A 32 -21.55 -2.03 -14.90
N ALA A 33 -21.79 -2.95 -13.96
CA ALA A 33 -23.14 -3.39 -13.62
C ALA A 33 -23.96 -2.24 -13.02
N LEU A 34 -23.38 -1.49 -12.08
CA LEU A 34 -23.98 -0.30 -11.48
C LEU A 34 -24.30 0.77 -12.55
N ALA A 35 -23.35 1.06 -13.44
CA ALA A 35 -23.54 1.99 -14.55
C ALA A 35 -24.64 1.54 -15.53
N SER A 36 -24.94 0.24 -15.58
CA SER A 36 -26.01 -0.34 -16.40
C SER A 36 -27.36 -0.41 -15.68
N GLY A 37 -27.49 0.16 -14.48
CA GLY A 37 -28.72 0.21 -13.71
C GLY A 37 -28.98 -0.99 -12.80
N ALA A 38 -27.95 -1.80 -12.49
CA ALA A 38 -28.08 -2.81 -11.45
C ALA A 38 -28.32 -2.17 -10.08
N ASP A 39 -28.97 -2.91 -9.18
CA ASP A 39 -29.34 -2.45 -7.85
C ASP A 39 -28.09 -2.11 -7.00
N PRO A 40 -27.91 -0.84 -6.58
CA PRO A 40 -26.75 -0.43 -5.78
C PRO A 40 -26.74 -1.07 -4.39
N PHE A 41 -27.91 -1.32 -3.80
CA PHE A 41 -28.02 -1.89 -2.45
C PHE A 41 -27.36 -3.28 -2.37
N SER A 42 -27.46 -4.07 -3.43
CA SER A 42 -26.87 -5.41 -3.49
C SER A 42 -25.39 -5.41 -3.91
N LEU A 43 -24.93 -4.40 -4.64
CA LEU A 43 -23.62 -4.42 -5.30
C LEU A 43 -22.55 -3.55 -4.63
N ASN A 44 -22.93 -2.48 -3.92
CA ASN A 44 -21.94 -1.58 -3.34
C ASN A 44 -21.05 -2.28 -2.30
N SER A 45 -21.61 -3.12 -1.43
CA SER A 45 -20.81 -3.90 -0.49
C SER A 45 -19.81 -4.84 -1.18
N LEU A 46 -20.18 -5.43 -2.32
CA LEU A 46 -19.26 -6.24 -3.12
C LEU A 46 -18.17 -5.38 -3.77
N LEU A 47 -18.52 -4.18 -4.21
CA LEU A 47 -17.57 -3.22 -4.80
C LEU A 47 -16.55 -2.74 -3.77
N ILE A 48 -16.99 -2.43 -2.56
CA ILE A 48 -16.05 -2.12 -1.46
C ILE A 48 -15.21 -3.34 -1.12
N GLY A 49 -15.80 -4.54 -1.10
CA GLY A 49 -15.08 -5.80 -0.93
C GLY A 49 -13.95 -5.98 -1.95
N SER A 50 -14.23 -5.76 -3.25
CA SER A 50 -13.21 -5.89 -4.30
C SER A 50 -12.11 -4.84 -4.16
N ARG A 51 -12.45 -3.58 -3.83
CA ARG A 51 -11.46 -2.52 -3.61
C ARG A 51 -10.59 -2.76 -2.37
N LEU A 52 -11.16 -3.33 -1.30
CA LEU A 52 -10.40 -3.74 -0.11
C LEU A 52 -9.43 -4.90 -0.43
N LEU A 53 -9.83 -5.84 -1.29
CA LEU A 53 -8.95 -6.92 -1.73
C LEU A 53 -7.83 -6.42 -2.65
N ASP A 54 -8.11 -5.48 -3.53
CA ASP A 54 -7.08 -4.82 -4.35
C ASP A 54 -6.06 -4.09 -3.46
N TYR A 55 -6.52 -3.27 -2.50
CA TYR A 55 -5.63 -2.63 -1.52
C TYR A 55 -4.80 -3.65 -0.74
N ALA A 56 -5.41 -4.75 -0.28
CA ALA A 56 -4.67 -5.82 0.39
C ALA A 56 -3.58 -6.40 -0.51
N GLY A 57 -3.88 -6.63 -1.79
CA GLY A 57 -2.92 -7.03 -2.82
C GLY A 57 -1.76 -6.04 -2.93
N GLN A 58 -2.04 -4.75 -3.11
CA GLN A 58 -1.03 -3.69 -3.18
C GLN A 58 -0.15 -3.65 -1.93
N LYS A 59 -0.76 -3.69 -0.75
CA LYS A 59 -0.09 -3.74 0.57
C LYS A 59 0.90 -4.89 0.68
N PHE A 60 0.52 -6.08 0.20
CA PHE A 60 1.35 -7.28 0.31
C PHE A 60 2.38 -7.41 -0.82
N GLN A 61 2.18 -6.78 -1.96
CA GLN A 61 3.15 -6.68 -3.06
C GLN A 61 4.25 -5.63 -2.80
N THR A 62 3.90 -4.52 -2.14
CA THR A 62 4.82 -3.39 -1.94
C THR A 62 6.16 -3.79 -1.32
N PRO A 63 6.24 -4.63 -0.27
CA PRO A 63 7.54 -5.02 0.31
C PRO A 63 8.50 -5.66 -0.69
N SER A 64 8.01 -6.54 -1.58
CA SER A 64 8.87 -7.13 -2.62
C SER A 64 9.36 -6.11 -3.62
N GLU A 65 8.50 -5.20 -4.06
CA GLU A 65 8.85 -4.14 -5.00
C GLU A 65 9.94 -3.24 -4.42
N LEU A 66 9.81 -2.87 -3.14
CA LEU A 66 10.81 -2.07 -2.45
C LEU A 66 12.15 -2.81 -2.30
N ILE A 67 12.13 -4.11 -2.00
CA ILE A 67 13.35 -4.93 -1.97
C ILE A 67 14.03 -4.96 -3.34
N ASP A 68 13.26 -5.11 -4.40
CA ASP A 68 13.81 -5.15 -5.76
C ASP A 68 14.36 -3.79 -6.19
N LEU A 69 13.71 -2.68 -5.83
CA LEU A 69 14.27 -1.34 -6.02
C LEU A 69 15.57 -1.17 -5.22
N TRP A 70 15.59 -1.57 -3.96
CA TRP A 70 16.79 -1.50 -3.12
C TRP A 70 17.96 -2.31 -3.69
N ARG A 71 17.69 -3.50 -4.23
CA ARG A 71 18.70 -4.31 -4.94
C ARG A 71 19.26 -3.62 -6.18
N ARG A 72 18.43 -2.88 -6.92
CA ARG A 72 18.86 -2.12 -8.12
C ARG A 72 19.77 -0.96 -7.77
N VAL A 73 19.62 -0.36 -6.59
CA VAL A 73 20.56 0.66 -6.07
C VAL A 73 21.96 0.06 -5.86
N GLY A 74 22.03 -1.15 -5.29
CA GLY A 74 23.26 -1.87 -5.04
C GLY A 74 23.75 -1.78 -3.58
N ALA A 75 24.98 -2.22 -3.32
CA ALA A 75 25.53 -2.33 -1.96
C ALA A 75 26.00 -0.99 -1.37
N LYS A 76 26.18 0.03 -2.22
CA LYS A 76 26.61 1.37 -1.82
C LYS A 76 25.66 2.39 -2.41
N ARG A 77 25.49 3.51 -1.71
CA ARG A 77 24.71 4.65 -2.21
C ARG A 77 25.37 5.18 -3.49
N PRO A 78 24.62 5.25 -4.61
CA PRO A 78 25.14 5.77 -5.87
C PRO A 78 25.18 7.30 -5.83
N ASP A 79 25.52 7.90 -6.96
CA ASP A 79 25.41 9.34 -7.16
C ASP A 79 23.95 9.83 -6.94
N PRO A 80 23.75 11.13 -6.64
CA PRO A 80 22.44 11.68 -6.33
C PRO A 80 21.38 11.48 -7.44
N ASP A 81 21.77 11.54 -8.71
CA ASP A 81 20.82 11.41 -9.82
C ASP A 81 20.33 9.96 -9.92
N THR A 82 21.23 8.98 -9.81
CA THR A 82 20.85 7.56 -9.76
C THR A 82 20.01 7.26 -8.52
N TRP A 83 20.37 7.81 -7.36
CA TRP A 83 19.62 7.65 -6.11
C TRP A 83 18.19 8.19 -6.23
N TRP A 84 18.03 9.39 -6.79
CA TRP A 84 16.73 10.00 -7.05
C TRP A 84 15.86 9.12 -7.96
N ASN A 85 16.40 8.72 -9.12
CA ASN A 85 15.66 8.04 -10.16
C ASN A 85 15.28 6.60 -9.78
N VAL A 86 16.13 5.90 -9.03
CA VAL A 86 15.92 4.48 -8.69
C VAL A 86 15.19 4.32 -7.35
N TRP A 87 15.41 5.22 -6.38
CA TRP A 87 14.93 5.06 -5.01
C TRP A 87 14.00 6.18 -4.56
N GLU A 88 14.50 7.40 -4.37
CA GLU A 88 13.74 8.45 -3.66
C GLU A 88 12.40 8.77 -4.34
N SER A 89 12.43 9.01 -5.66
CA SER A 89 11.24 9.35 -6.44
C SER A 89 10.18 8.26 -6.40
N GLN A 90 10.59 7.00 -6.24
CA GLN A 90 9.71 5.83 -6.29
C GLN A 90 9.11 5.48 -4.93
N VAL A 91 9.79 5.85 -3.83
CA VAL A 91 9.52 5.28 -2.51
C VAL A 91 9.07 6.31 -1.49
N VAL A 92 9.65 7.52 -1.51
CA VAL A 92 9.40 8.53 -0.47
C VAL A 92 8.90 9.86 -0.99
N TYR A 93 8.90 10.08 -2.31
CA TYR A 93 8.39 11.32 -2.90
C TYR A 93 6.95 11.61 -2.46
N GLN A 94 6.69 12.86 -2.07
CA GLN A 94 5.50 13.20 -1.30
C GLN A 94 4.17 13.06 -2.04
N ASP A 95 4.17 13.14 -3.38
CA ASP A 95 2.93 13.17 -4.14
C ASP A 95 2.66 11.87 -4.92
N HIS A 96 3.70 11.10 -5.29
CA HIS A 96 3.58 9.99 -6.26
C HIS A 96 4.54 8.82 -5.98
N SER A 97 4.65 8.38 -4.74
CA SER A 97 5.48 7.23 -4.38
C SER A 97 4.66 6.05 -3.90
N ARG A 98 5.24 4.84 -3.92
CA ARG A 98 4.54 3.61 -3.49
C ARG A 98 4.00 3.67 -2.07
N THR A 99 4.67 4.40 -1.18
CA THR A 99 4.20 4.57 0.20
C THR A 99 3.05 5.56 0.28
N VAL A 100 3.06 6.61 -0.56
CA VAL A 100 1.97 7.57 -0.71
C VAL A 100 0.75 6.91 -1.35
N ASP A 101 0.93 6.10 -2.40
CA ASP A 101 -0.16 5.36 -3.05
C ASP A 101 -0.94 4.49 -2.04
N LEU A 102 -0.25 3.87 -1.09
CA LEU A 102 -0.89 3.09 -0.01
C LEU A 102 -1.65 3.99 0.97
N MET A 103 -1.11 5.14 1.31
CA MET A 103 -1.76 6.12 2.20
C MET A 103 -3.02 6.73 1.56
N ASP A 104 -2.95 7.06 0.28
CA ASP A 104 -4.07 7.61 -0.48
C ASP A 104 -5.16 6.53 -0.63
N ALA A 105 -4.80 5.31 -1.03
CA ALA A 105 -5.74 4.22 -1.17
C ALA A 105 -6.49 3.92 0.14
N ILE A 106 -5.78 3.81 1.27
CA ILE A 106 -6.46 3.49 2.54
C ILE A 106 -7.36 4.64 3.05
N THR A 107 -6.99 5.89 2.79
CA THR A 107 -7.78 7.07 3.20
C THR A 107 -9.02 7.25 2.33
N GLU A 108 -8.92 6.98 1.03
CA GLU A 108 -10.07 6.93 0.13
C GLU A 108 -11.04 5.80 0.53
N LEU A 109 -10.52 4.59 0.73
CA LEU A 109 -11.33 3.42 1.13
C LEU A 109 -12.01 3.60 2.48
N ARG A 110 -11.42 4.37 3.40
CA ARG A 110 -12.05 4.75 4.67
C ARG A 110 -13.35 5.51 4.47
N THR A 111 -13.35 6.46 3.53
CA THR A 111 -14.54 7.26 3.24
C THR A 111 -15.64 6.42 2.62
N LEU A 112 -15.27 5.57 1.67
CA LEU A 112 -16.20 4.65 1.01
C LEU A 112 -16.80 3.62 1.97
N TYR A 113 -15.95 2.97 2.78
CA TYR A 113 -16.39 2.00 3.78
C TYR A 113 -17.35 2.63 4.80
N ARG A 114 -17.09 3.88 5.22
CA ARG A 114 -17.97 4.61 6.13
C ARG A 114 -19.35 4.83 5.51
N ALA A 115 -19.41 5.20 4.23
CA ALA A 115 -20.66 5.42 3.53
C ALA A 115 -21.48 4.13 3.49
N GLU A 116 -20.89 3.04 2.99
CA GLU A 116 -21.62 1.75 2.88
C GLU A 116 -22.02 1.18 4.25
N TRP A 117 -21.18 1.33 5.28
CA TRP A 117 -21.57 0.91 6.62
C TRP A 117 -22.87 1.57 7.09
N LEU A 118 -23.05 2.87 6.81
CA LEU A 118 -24.22 3.62 7.27
C LEU A 118 -25.50 3.31 6.47
N GLU A 119 -25.36 2.76 5.26
CA GLU A 119 -26.48 2.25 4.47
C GLU A 119 -26.98 0.90 5.00
N GLU A 120 -26.07 0.03 5.45
CA GLU A 120 -26.41 -1.35 5.83
C GLU A 120 -26.54 -1.60 7.34
N TYR A 121 -25.86 -0.80 8.15
CA TYR A 121 -25.71 -1.03 9.59
C TYR A 121 -25.97 0.22 10.42
N THR A 122 -26.24 0.00 11.71
CA THR A 122 -26.29 1.11 12.67
C THR A 122 -24.91 1.74 12.88
N PRO A 123 -24.82 3.01 13.33
CA PRO A 123 -23.53 3.64 13.66
C PRO A 123 -22.74 2.97 14.79
N TYR A 124 -23.30 1.99 15.48
CA TYR A 124 -22.64 1.26 16.55
C TYR A 124 -21.34 0.63 16.04
N ARG A 125 -20.22 0.87 16.75
CA ARG A 125 -18.84 0.40 16.43
C ARG A 125 -18.19 0.98 15.17
N LEU A 126 -18.87 1.81 14.38
CA LEU A 126 -18.30 2.40 13.17
C LEU A 126 -16.98 3.14 13.46
N ALA A 127 -16.95 3.99 14.49
CA ALA A 127 -15.73 4.72 14.86
C ALA A 127 -14.56 3.78 15.22
N SER A 128 -14.84 2.70 15.96
CA SER A 128 -13.83 1.70 16.30
C SER A 128 -13.36 0.89 15.09
N ALA A 129 -14.24 0.65 14.11
CA ALA A 129 -13.87 0.00 12.85
C ALA A 129 -12.94 0.91 12.03
N LEU A 130 -13.31 2.18 11.84
CA LEU A 130 -12.53 3.17 11.09
C LEU A 130 -11.17 3.47 11.73
N GLY A 131 -11.04 3.35 13.06
CA GLY A 131 -9.76 3.55 13.75
C GLY A 131 -8.64 2.60 13.28
N ARG A 132 -8.98 1.45 12.69
CA ARG A 132 -7.99 0.55 12.08
C ARG A 132 -7.41 1.13 10.79
N TRP A 133 -8.17 1.94 10.05
CA TRP A 133 -7.70 2.53 8.79
C TRP A 133 -6.79 3.70 9.10
N ASP A 134 -7.12 4.47 10.15
CA ASP A 134 -6.26 5.53 10.68
C ASP A 134 -4.91 4.94 11.16
N ALA A 135 -4.93 3.79 11.84
CA ALA A 135 -3.71 3.08 12.25
C ALA A 135 -2.88 2.58 11.06
N GLU A 136 -3.53 2.11 9.99
CA GLU A 136 -2.87 1.66 8.77
C GLU A 136 -2.20 2.84 8.02
N TYR A 137 -2.89 3.98 7.90
CA TYR A 137 -2.31 5.21 7.35
C TYR A 137 -1.08 5.64 8.15
N GLU A 138 -1.19 5.71 9.47
CA GLU A 138 -0.08 6.12 10.33
C GLU A 138 1.11 5.15 10.27
N TYR A 139 0.85 3.86 10.08
CA TYR A 139 1.92 2.88 9.83
C TYR A 139 2.73 3.23 8.58
N TRP A 140 2.05 3.48 7.44
CA TRP A 140 2.73 3.84 6.19
C TRP A 140 3.43 5.18 6.26
N ARG A 141 2.79 6.18 6.89
CA ARG A 141 3.38 7.50 7.12
C ARG A 141 4.68 7.42 7.91
N ARG A 142 4.70 6.64 9.01
CA ARG A 142 5.91 6.42 9.81
C ARG A 142 6.98 5.65 9.04
N PHE A 143 6.57 4.68 8.22
CA PHE A 143 7.50 3.95 7.37
C PHE A 143 8.16 4.86 6.33
N GLN A 144 7.38 5.67 5.60
CA GLN A 144 7.89 6.68 4.67
C GLN A 144 8.85 7.65 5.38
N GLN A 145 8.47 8.16 6.55
CA GLN A 145 9.30 9.07 7.32
C GLN A 145 10.67 8.46 7.67
N ARG A 146 10.72 7.19 8.08
CA ARG A 146 11.99 6.48 8.36
C ARG A 146 12.86 6.37 7.12
N LEU A 147 12.27 6.03 5.98
CA LEU A 147 12.99 5.94 4.71
C LEU A 147 13.52 7.31 4.26
N GLN A 148 12.72 8.36 4.41
CA GLN A 148 13.13 9.73 4.10
C GLN A 148 14.30 10.17 4.99
N GLN A 149 14.22 9.94 6.30
CA GLN A 149 15.30 10.26 7.24
C GLN A 149 16.60 9.54 6.89
N PHE A 150 16.52 8.26 6.50
CA PHE A 150 17.70 7.53 6.02
C PHE A 150 18.27 8.15 4.73
N SER A 151 17.37 8.54 3.82
CA SER A 151 17.71 9.19 2.56
C SER A 151 18.43 10.51 2.75
N ASP A 152 17.93 11.35 3.65
CA ASP A 152 18.52 12.67 3.94
C ASP A 152 19.88 12.54 4.65
N GLY A 153 20.07 11.45 5.40
CA GLY A 153 21.27 11.23 6.23
C GLY A 153 22.40 10.45 5.57
N SER A 154 22.18 9.80 4.43
CA SER A 154 23.21 9.03 3.72
C SER A 154 23.76 9.78 2.50
N HIS A 155 24.98 9.43 2.11
CA HIS A 155 25.74 10.10 1.06
C HIS A 155 26.33 9.10 0.07
N GLU A 156 26.68 9.58 -1.12
CA GLU A 156 27.34 8.77 -2.15
C GLU A 156 28.53 7.98 -1.55
N GLY A 157 28.59 6.68 -1.85
CA GLY A 157 29.64 5.77 -1.38
C GLY A 157 29.35 5.08 -0.04
N ASP A 158 28.36 5.53 0.73
CA ASP A 158 27.95 4.90 1.99
C ASP A 158 27.51 3.46 1.76
N VAL A 159 27.85 2.56 2.69
CA VAL A 159 27.39 1.17 2.64
C VAL A 159 25.93 1.12 3.06
N LEU A 160 25.07 0.61 2.18
CA LEU A 160 23.64 0.53 2.44
C LEU A 160 23.31 -0.70 3.32
N PRO A 161 22.51 -0.54 4.38
CA PRO A 161 22.02 -1.68 5.14
C PRO A 161 20.99 -2.47 4.31
N PRO A 162 20.65 -3.71 4.72
CA PRO A 162 19.45 -4.38 4.20
C PRO A 162 18.21 -3.52 4.47
N LEU A 163 17.31 -3.43 3.50
CA LEU A 163 16.09 -2.61 3.60
C LEU A 163 15.24 -3.00 4.81
N GLU A 164 15.23 -4.28 5.18
CA GLU A 164 14.51 -4.81 6.32
C GLU A 164 14.93 -4.13 7.64
N LYS A 165 16.20 -3.69 7.75
CA LYS A 165 16.65 -2.94 8.93
C LYS A 165 16.03 -1.55 9.00
N LEU A 166 15.81 -0.90 7.86
CA LEU A 166 15.15 0.41 7.80
C LEU A 166 13.64 0.31 8.07
N ALA A 167 13.07 -0.87 7.82
CA ALA A 167 11.66 -1.14 8.02
C ALA A 167 11.26 -1.46 9.47
N GLN A 168 12.23 -1.84 10.33
CA GLN A 168 11.98 -2.16 11.73
C GLN A 168 11.60 -0.90 12.53
N GLU A 169 10.56 -1.02 13.36
CA GLU A 169 10.23 -0.02 14.36
C GLU A 169 11.10 -0.30 15.59
N TYR A 170 11.89 0.69 16.03
CA TYR A 170 12.65 0.65 17.28
C TYR A 170 11.80 1.12 18.44
#